data_AF-A0A6L7LHY5-F1
#
_entry.id   AF-A0A6L7LHY5-F1
#
_cell.length_a   1.000
_cell.length_b   1.000
_cell.length_c   1.000
_cell.angle_alpha   90.00
_cell.angle_beta   90.00
_cell.angle_gamma   90.00
#
_symmetry.space_group_name_H-M   'P 1'
#
loop_
_entity.id
_entity.type
_entity.pdbx_description
1 polymer ?
#
loop_
_entity_poly.entity_id
_entity_poly.type
_entity_poly.pdbx_seq_one_letter_code
_entity_poly.pdbx_strand_id
1 'polypeptide(L)'
;MADAVENHPTCPETGAPMHRDTRPMTIAYKGETATFDVPGWYCDESDESIHDGSDMKVSDRALTELKAKVEGRLAPKAVRRIRKRLKLTQKDAGRLIGGGPNAFQKYESGDILVSHAVTSALLLLDRDPSGLEVLQQKDKATHAA
;
A
#
# COMPACT_ATOMS: atom_id res chain seq x y z
N MET A 1 -38.52 -7.53 10.23
CA MET A 1 -37.39 -6.94 9.48
C MET A 1 -36.67 -6.03 10.45
N ALA A 2 -35.35 -6.18 10.55
CA ALA A 2 -34.53 -5.63 11.61
C ALA A 2 -34.27 -4.14 11.38
N ASP A 3 -34.60 -3.30 12.36
CA ASP A 3 -33.98 -1.98 12.50
C ASP A 3 -32.64 -2.20 13.19
N ALA A 4 -31.57 -2.24 12.40
CA ALA A 4 -30.22 -2.10 12.93
C ALA A 4 -30.09 -0.67 13.42
N VAL A 5 -30.10 -0.47 14.74
CA VAL A 5 -29.76 0.82 15.35
C VAL A 5 -28.34 1.16 14.91
N GLU A 6 -28.23 2.12 14.00
CA GLU A 6 -26.95 2.67 13.54
C GLU A 6 -26.34 3.42 14.73
N ASN A 7 -25.54 2.71 15.52
CA ASN A 7 -25.00 3.22 16.78
C ASN A 7 -23.81 4.12 16.44
N HIS A 8 -24.08 5.39 16.14
CA HIS A 8 -23.05 6.38 15.87
C HIS A 8 -22.26 6.68 17.15
N PRO A 9 -20.91 6.74 17.08
CA PRO A 9 -20.11 7.08 18.24
C PRO A 9 -20.39 8.52 18.68
N THR A 10 -20.25 8.75 19.98
CA THR A 10 -20.28 10.08 20.59
C THR A 10 -18.87 10.63 20.68
N CYS A 11 -18.71 11.93 20.48
CA CYS A 11 -17.44 12.62 20.63
C CYS A 11 -16.91 12.45 22.07
N PRO A 12 -15.65 12.04 22.25
CA PRO A 12 -15.06 11.88 23.58
C PRO A 12 -14.86 13.21 24.32
N GLU A 13 -14.73 14.31 23.58
CA GLU A 13 -14.53 15.66 24.15
C GLU A 13 -15.84 16.37 24.49
N THR A 14 -16.81 16.36 23.57
CA THR A 14 -18.05 17.16 23.71
C THR A 14 -19.28 16.33 24.08
N GLY A 15 -19.23 15.01 23.89
CA GLY A 15 -20.41 14.14 23.99
C GLY A 15 -21.40 14.26 22.83
N ALA A 16 -21.15 15.14 21.86
CA ALA A 16 -22.01 15.33 20.68
C ALA A 16 -22.00 14.09 19.76
N PRO A 17 -23.07 13.84 18.99
CA PRO A 17 -23.07 12.76 18.00
C PRO A 17 -22.03 13.02 16.91
N MET A 18 -21.27 12.00 16.53
CA MET A 18 -20.35 12.08 15.40
C MET A 18 -21.02 11.59 14.12
N HIS A 19 -20.59 12.10 12.97
CA HIS A 19 -21.10 11.69 11.65
C HIS A 19 -19.97 11.08 10.82
N ARG A 20 -20.31 10.11 9.98
CA ARG A 20 -19.34 9.51 9.06
C ARG A 20 -19.08 10.50 7.93
N ASP A 21 -17.83 10.88 7.75
CA ASP A 21 -17.38 11.83 6.72
C ASP A 21 -15.98 11.44 6.21
N THR A 22 -15.50 12.15 5.20
CA THR A 22 -14.13 12.03 4.70
C THR A 22 -13.50 13.42 4.63
N ARG A 23 -12.47 13.66 5.44
CA ARG A 23 -11.81 14.98 5.54
C ARG A 23 -10.34 14.91 5.10
N PRO A 24 -9.79 15.98 4.49
CA PRO A 24 -8.41 16.00 4.04
C PRO A 24 -7.44 16.02 5.24
N MET A 25 -6.47 15.12 5.24
CA MET A 25 -5.36 15.08 6.19
C MET A 25 -4.04 15.26 5.44
N THR A 26 -3.10 16.00 6.04
CA THR A 26 -1.75 16.16 5.50
C THR A 26 -0.74 15.42 6.37
N ILE A 27 0.07 14.57 5.76
CA ILE A 27 1.22 13.92 6.39
C ILE A 27 2.52 14.50 5.84
N ALA A 28 3.58 14.46 6.64
CA ALA A 28 4.93 14.89 6.24
C ALA A 28 5.95 13.76 6.46
N TYR A 29 6.87 13.61 5.51
CA TYR A 29 7.97 12.66 5.60
C TYR A 29 9.22 13.22 4.90
N LYS A 30 10.33 13.35 5.65
CA LYS A 30 11.63 13.87 5.15
C LYS A 30 11.49 15.18 4.34
N GLY A 31 10.65 16.11 4.80
CA GLY A 31 10.44 17.42 4.18
C GLY A 31 9.44 17.45 3.02
N GLU A 32 8.96 16.31 2.55
CA GLU A 32 7.87 16.23 1.57
C GLU A 32 6.54 16.00 2.28
N THR A 33 5.46 16.51 1.69
CA THR A 33 4.10 16.35 2.21
C THR A 33 3.18 15.66 1.21
N ALA A 34 2.13 15.02 1.75
CA ALA A 34 1.04 14.48 0.96
C ALA A 34 -0.28 14.77 1.68
N THR A 35 -1.28 15.22 0.92
CA THR A 35 -2.64 15.44 1.39
C THR A 35 -3.56 14.40 0.76
N PHE A 36 -4.41 13.77 1.56
CA PHE A 36 -5.35 12.74 1.14
C PHE A 36 -6.59 12.75 2.02
N ASP A 37 -7.68 12.22 1.50
CA ASP A 37 -8.96 12.22 2.19
C ASP A 37 -9.07 11.00 3.12
N VAL A 38 -9.30 11.24 4.40
CA VAL A 38 -9.37 10.20 5.44
C VAL A 38 -10.81 9.99 5.85
N PRO A 39 -11.38 8.79 5.62
CA PRO A 39 -12.70 8.46 6.14
C PRO A 39 -12.63 8.30 7.67
N GLY A 40 -13.72 8.63 8.35
CA GLY A 40 -13.79 8.51 9.80
C GLY A 40 -15.09 9.07 10.34
N TRP A 41 -15.25 8.95 11.65
CA TRP A 41 -16.29 9.67 12.37
C TRP A 41 -15.72 11.01 12.81
N TYR A 42 -16.42 12.10 12.50
CA TYR A 42 -15.98 13.45 12.83
C TYR A 42 -17.01 14.16 13.70
N CYS A 43 -16.53 15.00 14.60
CA CYS A 43 -17.37 15.93 15.34
C CYS A 43 -17.47 17.26 14.56
N ASP A 44 -18.63 17.91 14.63
CA ASP A 44 -18.82 19.28 14.11
C ASP A 44 -18.60 20.36 15.18
N GLU A 45 -18.61 19.96 16.45
CA GLU A 45 -18.43 20.86 17.60
C GLU A 45 -16.96 20.91 18.09
N SER A 46 -16.10 20.01 17.58
CA SER A 46 -14.68 19.95 17.89
C SER A 46 -13.88 19.38 16.72
N ASP A 47 -12.55 19.43 16.81
CA ASP A 47 -11.64 18.85 15.81
C ASP A 47 -11.40 17.33 16.01
N GLU A 48 -12.20 16.68 16.88
CA GLU A 48 -12.04 15.25 17.18
C GLU A 48 -12.52 14.35 16.04
N SER A 49 -11.77 13.26 15.85
CA SER A 49 -12.11 12.21 14.89
C SER A 49 -11.81 10.81 15.43
N ILE A 50 -12.64 9.85 15.04
CA ILE A 50 -12.45 8.43 15.35
C ILE A 50 -12.30 7.66 14.04
N HIS A 51 -11.17 6.97 13.90
CA HIS A 51 -10.84 6.15 12.74
C HIS A 51 -10.74 4.69 13.15
N ASP A 52 -11.34 3.80 12.38
CA ASP A 52 -11.15 2.36 12.54
C ASP A 52 -9.94 1.86 11.72
N GLY A 53 -9.61 0.58 11.86
CA GLY A 53 -8.48 -0.03 11.14
C GLY A 53 -8.67 -0.07 9.62
N SER A 54 -9.90 0.06 9.10
CA SER A 54 -10.16 0.16 7.67
C SER A 54 -9.97 1.59 7.15
N ASP A 55 -10.34 2.59 7.96
CA ASP A 55 -10.12 4.00 7.69
C ASP A 55 -8.63 4.32 7.57
N MET A 56 -7.84 3.80 8.53
CA MET A 56 -6.40 4.06 8.60
C MET A 56 -5.61 3.45 7.44
N LYS A 57 -6.17 2.49 6.69
CA LYS A 57 -5.50 1.95 5.49
C LYS A 57 -5.24 3.01 4.43
N VAL A 58 -6.07 4.05 4.34
CA VAL A 58 -5.86 5.14 3.40
C VAL A 58 -4.60 5.93 3.79
N SER A 59 -4.44 6.22 5.08
CA SER A 59 -3.26 6.88 5.63
C SER A 59 -1.99 6.06 5.49
N ASP A 60 -2.03 4.77 5.81
CA ASP A 60 -0.88 3.86 5.68
C ASP A 60 -0.39 3.77 4.22
N ARG A 61 -1.33 3.72 3.27
CA ARG A 61 -1.01 3.69 1.83
C ARG A 61 -0.46 5.02 1.36
N ALA A 62 -1.06 6.14 1.77
CA ALA A 62 -0.54 7.47 1.44
C ALA A 62 0.89 7.67 1.98
N LEU A 63 1.16 7.21 3.21
CA LEU A 63 2.50 7.24 3.78
C LEU A 63 3.47 6.35 3.02
N THR A 64 3.03 5.15 2.59
CA THR A 64 3.85 4.24 1.78
C THR A 64 4.18 4.84 0.42
N GLU A 65 3.22 5.49 -0.25
CA GLU A 65 3.45 6.19 -1.51
C GLU A 65 4.39 7.39 -1.35
N LEU A 66 4.22 8.18 -0.29
CA LEU A 66 5.11 9.31 0.02
C LEU A 66 6.55 8.83 0.28
N LYS A 67 6.72 7.77 1.09
CA LYS A 67 8.02 7.13 1.29
C LYS A 67 8.61 6.62 -0.01
N ALA A 68 7.80 6.01 -0.87
CA ALA A 68 8.27 5.52 -2.16
C ALA A 68 8.79 6.63 -3.06
N LYS A 69 8.07 7.76 -3.14
CA LYS A 69 8.49 8.95 -3.88
C LYS A 69 9.83 9.48 -3.35
N VAL A 70 9.93 9.68 -2.04
CA VAL A 70 11.12 10.27 -1.39
C VAL A 70 12.34 9.36 -1.51
N GLU A 71 12.16 8.04 -1.42
CA GLU A 71 13.26 7.07 -1.40
C GLU A 71 13.56 6.45 -2.78
N GLY A 72 12.94 6.95 -3.85
CA GLY A 72 13.13 6.41 -5.20
C GLY A 72 12.70 4.95 -5.33
N ARG A 73 11.65 4.53 -4.61
CA ARG A 73 11.02 3.20 -4.73
C ARG A 73 9.90 3.21 -5.74
N LEU A 74 9.59 2.04 -6.27
CA LEU A 74 8.43 1.87 -7.13
C LEU A 74 7.13 2.03 -6.33
N ALA A 75 6.23 2.86 -6.85
CA ALA A 75 4.85 2.94 -6.36
C ALA A 75 4.08 1.62 -6.62
N PRO A 76 3.05 1.29 -5.82
CA PRO A 76 2.28 0.05 -5.95
C PRO A 76 1.76 -0.22 -7.36
N LYS A 77 1.24 0.82 -8.03
CA LYS A 77 0.73 0.74 -9.42
C LYS A 77 1.85 0.37 -10.41
N ALA A 78 3.06 0.90 -10.21
CA ALA A 78 4.20 0.60 -11.07
C ALA A 78 4.67 -0.86 -10.89
N VAL A 79 4.74 -1.36 -9.65
CA VAL A 79 5.04 -2.78 -9.38
C VAL A 79 4.07 -3.70 -10.13
N ARG A 80 2.77 -3.43 -10.01
CA ARG A 80 1.73 -4.22 -10.70
C ARG A 80 1.89 -4.17 -12.22
N ARG A 81 2.13 -3.00 -12.79
CA ARG A 81 2.35 -2.80 -14.24
C ARG A 81 3.51 -3.65 -14.72
N ILE A 82 4.67 -3.55 -14.07
CA ILE A 82 5.91 -4.25 -14.45
C ILE A 82 5.69 -5.76 -14.36
N ARG A 83 5.16 -6.26 -13.23
CA ARG A 83 4.88 -7.69 -13.05
C ARG A 83 3.96 -8.23 -14.14
N LYS A 84 2.89 -7.50 -14.47
CA LYS A 84 1.95 -7.89 -15.52
C LYS A 84 2.61 -7.90 -16.90
N ARG A 85 3.49 -6.94 -17.19
CA ARG A 85 4.28 -6.93 -18.44
C ARG A 85 5.22 -8.13 -18.54
N LEU A 86 5.80 -8.56 -17.43
CA LEU A 86 6.60 -9.78 -17.32
C LEU A 86 5.77 -11.07 -17.32
N LYS A 87 4.44 -10.99 -17.39
CA LYS A 87 3.50 -12.12 -17.36
C LYS A 87 3.64 -13.01 -16.12
N LEU A 88 4.01 -12.43 -14.99
CA LEU A 88 4.18 -13.16 -13.73
C LEU A 88 2.93 -13.09 -12.86
N THR A 89 2.60 -14.19 -12.16
CA THR A 89 1.70 -14.15 -11.01
C THR A 89 2.39 -13.43 -9.83
N GLN A 90 1.64 -12.98 -8.82
CA GLN A 90 2.26 -12.38 -7.62
C GLN A 90 3.16 -13.39 -6.89
N LYS A 91 2.73 -14.65 -6.82
CA LYS A 91 3.50 -15.75 -6.22
C LYS A 91 4.78 -16.02 -7.00
N ASP A 92 4.72 -16.08 -8.32
CA ASP A 92 5.90 -16.30 -9.17
C ASP A 92 6.87 -15.12 -9.10
N ALA A 93 6.37 -13.88 -9.06
CA ALA A 93 7.21 -12.71 -8.88
C ALA A 93 7.90 -12.72 -7.51
N GLY A 94 7.18 -13.07 -6.44
CA GLY A 94 7.74 -13.21 -5.09
C GLY A 94 8.81 -14.31 -4.97
N ARG A 95 8.66 -15.39 -5.74
CA ARG A 95 9.63 -16.49 -5.83
C ARG A 95 10.86 -16.09 -6.68
N LEU A 96 10.64 -15.63 -7.91
CA LEU A 96 11.71 -15.40 -8.90
C LEU A 96 12.49 -14.11 -8.64
N ILE A 97 11.80 -13.02 -8.34
CA ILE A 97 12.42 -11.70 -8.11
C ILE A 97 12.80 -11.54 -6.64
N GLY A 98 12.02 -12.13 -5.74
CA GLY A 98 12.26 -12.15 -4.30
C GLY A 98 11.21 -11.38 -3.50
N GLY A 99 11.47 -11.25 -2.20
CA GLY A 99 10.53 -10.71 -1.20
C GLY A 99 9.64 -11.79 -0.57
N GLY A 100 9.56 -12.98 -1.15
CA GLY A 100 8.77 -14.09 -0.63
C GLY A 100 7.36 -14.16 -1.25
N PRO A 101 6.62 -15.25 -1.00
CA PRO A 101 5.43 -15.62 -1.77
C PRO A 101 4.28 -14.59 -1.72
N ASN A 102 4.22 -13.77 -0.67
CA ASN A 102 3.14 -12.80 -0.45
C ASN A 102 3.60 -11.33 -0.61
N ALA A 103 4.86 -11.10 -1.01
CA ALA A 103 5.40 -9.75 -1.06
C ALA A 103 4.74 -8.90 -2.12
N PHE A 104 4.55 -9.43 -3.34
CA PHE A 104 3.92 -8.69 -4.43
C PHE A 104 2.45 -8.35 -4.16
N GLN A 105 1.74 -9.13 -3.33
CA GLN A 105 0.41 -8.74 -2.87
C GLN A 105 0.49 -7.45 -2.04
N LYS A 106 1.39 -7.42 -1.04
CA LYS A 106 1.56 -6.27 -0.12
C LYS A 106 2.17 -5.05 -0.82
N TYR A 107 3.09 -5.26 -1.76
CA TYR A 107 3.67 -4.20 -2.58
C TYR A 107 2.61 -3.56 -3.48
N GLU A 108 1.75 -4.35 -4.11
CA GLU A 108 0.73 -3.83 -5.04
C GLU A 108 -0.49 -3.22 -4.36
N SER A 109 -0.78 -3.62 -3.11
CA SER A 109 -1.80 -2.96 -2.29
C SER A 109 -1.27 -1.69 -1.62
N GLY A 110 0.05 -1.48 -1.58
CA GLY A 110 0.67 -0.37 -0.86
C GLY A 110 0.69 -0.56 0.65
N ASP A 111 0.46 -1.78 1.14
CA ASP A 111 0.49 -2.08 2.57
C ASP A 111 1.94 -2.10 3.11
N ILE A 112 2.92 -2.35 2.24
CA ILE A 112 4.34 -2.23 2.59
C ILE A 112 5.14 -1.55 1.47
N LEU A 113 6.20 -0.85 1.87
CA LEU A 113 7.15 -0.26 0.94
C LEU A 113 7.96 -1.36 0.21
N VAL A 114 8.12 -1.19 -1.10
CA VAL A 114 8.95 -2.08 -1.93
C VAL A 114 10.41 -1.99 -1.49
N SER A 115 11.09 -3.13 -1.36
CA SER A 115 12.51 -3.13 -0.98
C SER A 115 13.39 -2.51 -2.08
N HIS A 116 14.61 -2.08 -1.71
CA HIS A 116 15.59 -1.56 -2.66
C HIS A 116 15.93 -2.56 -3.76
N ALA A 117 16.21 -3.80 -3.35
CA ALA A 117 16.60 -4.87 -4.26
C ALA A 117 15.48 -5.18 -5.26
N VAL A 118 14.24 -5.31 -4.78
CA VAL A 118 13.08 -5.59 -5.65
C VAL A 118 12.80 -4.40 -6.58
N THR A 119 12.91 -3.16 -6.08
CA THR A 119 12.81 -1.95 -6.91
C THR A 119 13.81 -1.98 -8.06
N SER A 120 15.08 -2.25 -7.75
CA SER A 120 16.16 -2.27 -8.74
C SER A 120 15.96 -3.38 -9.77
N ALA A 121 15.64 -4.58 -9.31
CA ALA A 121 15.37 -5.73 -10.17
C ALA A 121 14.17 -5.47 -11.09
N LEU A 122 13.07 -4.92 -10.57
CA LEU A 122 11.91 -4.59 -11.38
C LEU A 122 12.21 -3.50 -12.41
N LEU A 123 13.00 -2.47 -12.08
CA LEU A 123 13.39 -1.45 -13.05
C LEU A 123 14.25 -2.02 -14.18
N LEU A 124 15.21 -2.89 -13.85
CA LEU A 124 16.04 -3.57 -14.85
C LEU A 124 15.20 -4.48 -15.74
N LEU A 125 14.32 -5.29 -15.16
CA LEU A 125 13.39 -6.14 -15.91
C LEU A 125 12.33 -5.31 -16.67
N ASP A 126 11.99 -4.10 -16.19
CA ASP A 126 11.10 -3.19 -16.90
C ASP A 126 11.74 -2.75 -18.23
N ARG A 127 13.06 -2.48 -18.18
CA ARG A 127 13.83 -2.12 -19.37
C ARG A 127 14.13 -3.32 -20.28
N ASP A 128 14.54 -4.44 -19.70
CA ASP A 128 14.92 -5.65 -20.43
C ASP A 128 14.20 -6.89 -19.85
N PRO A 129 13.03 -7.25 -20.40
CA PRO A 129 12.28 -8.43 -19.97
C PRO A 129 13.03 -9.76 -20.14
N SER A 130 13.98 -9.85 -21.08
CA SER A 130 14.68 -11.10 -21.39
C SER A 130 15.53 -11.58 -20.22
N GLY A 131 16.01 -10.66 -19.37
CA GLY A 131 16.74 -10.97 -18.14
C GLY A 131 15.95 -11.84 -17.15
N LEU A 132 14.63 -11.97 -17.29
CA LEU A 132 13.83 -12.89 -16.49
C LEU A 132 14.29 -14.36 -16.65
N GLU A 133 14.83 -14.73 -17.80
CA GLU A 133 15.34 -16.08 -18.06
C GLU A 133 16.46 -16.48 -17.08
N VAL A 134 17.31 -15.51 -16.70
CA VAL A 134 18.39 -15.72 -15.72
C VAL A 134 17.81 -16.13 -14.36
N LEU A 135 16.73 -15.47 -13.93
CA LEU A 135 16.06 -15.78 -12.66
C LEU A 135 15.36 -17.15 -12.72
N GLN A 136 14.75 -17.48 -13.86
CA GLN A 136 14.11 -18.79 -14.06
C GLN A 136 15.11 -19.95 -14.07
N GLN A 137 16.28 -19.77 -14.71
CA GLN A 137 17.34 -20.78 -14.72
C GLN A 137 17.88 -21.02 -13.31
N LYS A 138 18.11 -19.95 -12.54
CA LYS A 138 18.53 -20.04 -11.14
C LYS A 138 17.50 -20.79 -10.27
N ASP A 139 16.21 -20.48 -10.43
CA ASP A 139 15.12 -21.14 -9.67
C ASP A 139 15.09 -22.64 -9.96
N LYS A 140 15.17 -23.03 -11.25
CA LYS A 140 15.25 -24.44 -11.67
C LYS A 140 16.46 -25.16 -11.05
N ALA A 141 17.65 -24.54 -11.08
CA ALA A 141 18.86 -25.13 -10.51
C ALA A 141 18.75 -25.34 -8.99
N THR A 142 18.06 -24.42 -8.28
CA THR A 142 17.88 -24.50 -6.83
C THR A 142 16.93 -25.65 -6.43
N HIS A 143 15.95 -25.98 -7.26
CA HIS A 143 14.95 -27.03 -6.98
C HIS A 143 15.30 -28.40 -7.59
N ALA A 144 16.35 -28.48 -8.40
CA ALA A 144 16.85 -29.72 -8.98
C ALA A 144 17.89 -30.43 -8.09
N ALA A 145 18.41 -29.74 -7.07
CA ALA A 145 19.31 -30.26 -6.05
C ALA A 145 18.52 -30.61 -4.77
#